data_AF-A0A7Y5G0U4-F1
#
_entry.id   AF-A0A7Y5G0U4-F1
#
_cell.length_a   1.000
_cell.length_b   1.000
_cell.length_c   1.000
_cell.angle_alpha   90.00
_cell.angle_beta   90.00
_cell.angle_gamma   90.00
#
_symmetry.space_group_name_H-M   'P 1'
#
loop_
_entity.id
_entity.type
_entity.pdbx_description
1 polymer ?
#
loop_
_entity_poly.entity_id
_entity_poly.type
_entity_poly.pdbx_seq_one_letter_code
_entity_poly.pdbx_strand_id
1 'polypeptide(L)'
;AAIVYLGMTHQELDNDLIAKTQYEKALSIAPDHVDALDNLAWLLATSNEPQLRNPAEALRLARQAAELTQYQRYHVLSTLAAAAAATGDFAAAVKWQTRAVELAPAGEAATLKARLKRYQSGQSLQNETPD
;
A
#
# COMPACT_ATOMS: atom_id res chain seq x y z
N ALA A 1 -18.89 22.13 10.49
CA ALA A 1 -17.63 21.42 10.16
C ALA A 1 -17.83 19.90 10.04
N ALA A 2 -18.43 19.22 11.02
CA ALA A 2 -18.58 17.76 11.01
C ALA A 2 -19.33 17.16 9.79
N ILE A 3 -20.38 17.83 9.26
CA ILE A 3 -21.19 17.30 8.16
C ILE A 3 -20.43 17.30 6.81
N VAL A 4 -19.60 18.31 6.56
CA VAL A 4 -18.78 18.39 5.33
C VAL A 4 -17.67 17.34 5.38
N TYR A 5 -17.05 17.15 6.55
CA TYR A 5 -16.10 16.04 6.75
C TYR A 5 -16.76 14.67 6.55
N LEU A 6 -17.96 14.46 7.12
CA LEU A 6 -18.69 13.20 6.94
C LEU A 6 -19.04 12.93 5.46
N GLY A 7 -19.47 13.95 4.72
CA GLY A 7 -19.78 13.84 3.30
C GLY A 7 -18.56 13.53 2.44
N MET A 8 -17.41 14.16 2.73
CA MET A 8 -16.14 13.87 2.04
C MET A 8 -15.64 12.47 2.35
N THR A 9 -15.70 12.02 3.61
CA THR A 9 -15.30 10.65 3.98
C THR A 9 -16.20 9.60 3.34
N HIS A 10 -17.50 9.85 3.24
CA HIS A 10 -18.42 8.95 2.53
C HIS A 10 -18.11 8.86 1.04
N GLN A 11 -17.83 9.98 0.38
CA GLN A 11 -17.50 10.00 -1.05
C GLN A 11 -16.15 9.32 -1.33
N GLU A 12 -15.14 9.55 -0.48
CA GLU A 12 -13.83 8.88 -0.57
C GLU A 12 -13.98 7.37 -0.36
N LEU A 13 -14.75 6.95 0.64
CA LEU A 13 -15.03 5.54 0.89
C LEU A 13 -15.75 4.86 -0.28
N ASP A 14 -16.74 5.52 -0.90
CA ASP A 14 -17.43 5.00 -2.08
C ASP A 14 -16.47 4.86 -3.26
N ASN A 15 -15.57 5.83 -3.48
CA ASN A 15 -14.56 5.76 -4.53
C ASN A 15 -13.56 4.62 -4.30
N ASP A 16 -13.12 4.43 -3.06
CA ASP A 16 -12.20 3.36 -2.69
C ASP A 16 -12.82 1.98 -2.84
N LEU A 17 -14.12 1.82 -2.52
CA LEU A 17 -14.86 0.58 -2.77
C LEU A 17 -15.00 0.28 -4.27
N ILE A 18 -15.23 1.31 -5.08
CA ILE A 18 -15.24 1.19 -6.54
C ILE A 18 -13.85 0.77 -7.03
N ALA A 19 -12.78 1.43 -6.57
CA ALA A 19 -11.41 1.11 -6.94
C ALA A 19 -11.05 -0.34 -6.59
N LYS A 20 -11.34 -0.77 -5.35
CA LYS A 20 -11.18 -2.17 -4.92
C LYS A 20 -11.86 -3.13 -5.88
N THR A 21 -13.13 -2.89 -6.20
CA THR A 21 -13.92 -3.74 -7.11
C THR A 21 -13.31 -3.79 -8.52
N GLN A 22 -12.79 -2.68 -9.03
CA GLN A 22 -12.15 -2.63 -10.35
C GLN A 22 -10.84 -3.41 -10.35
N TYR A 23 -10.00 -3.27 -9.31
CA TYR A 23 -8.77 -4.05 -9.21
C TYR A 23 -9.05 -5.55 -9.07
N GLU A 24 -10.03 -5.95 -8.26
CA GLU A 24 -10.43 -7.37 -8.14
C GLU A 24 -10.90 -7.94 -9.48
N LYS A 25 -11.64 -7.17 -10.28
CA LYS A 25 -12.04 -7.56 -11.64
C LYS A 25 -10.84 -7.63 -12.60
N ALA A 26 -9.91 -6.68 -12.51
CA ALA A 26 -8.70 -6.73 -13.32
C ALA A 26 -7.88 -7.99 -13.01
N LEU A 27 -7.75 -8.35 -11.73
CA LEU A 27 -7.02 -9.53 -11.28
C LEU A 27 -7.73 -10.85 -11.56
N SER A 28 -9.05 -10.86 -11.74
CA SER A 28 -9.76 -12.06 -12.19
C SER A 28 -9.50 -12.36 -13.67
N ILE A 29 -9.15 -11.35 -14.47
CA ILE A 29 -8.80 -11.46 -15.89
C ILE A 29 -7.29 -11.69 -16.05
N ALA A 30 -6.46 -10.95 -15.31
CA ALA A 30 -5.00 -10.97 -15.36
C ALA A 30 -4.43 -11.08 -13.93
N PRO A 31 -4.31 -12.29 -13.37
CA PRO A 31 -3.88 -12.49 -11.97
C PRO A 31 -2.46 -12.02 -11.66
N ASP A 32 -1.63 -11.83 -12.67
CA ASP A 32 -0.23 -11.40 -12.61
C ASP A 32 -0.04 -9.92 -12.99
N HIS A 33 -1.13 -9.14 -13.11
CA HIS A 33 -1.06 -7.72 -13.41
C HIS A 33 -0.47 -6.94 -12.22
N VAL A 34 0.85 -6.71 -12.27
CA VAL A 34 1.65 -6.09 -11.20
C VAL A 34 1.01 -4.82 -10.64
N ASP A 35 0.63 -3.87 -11.49
CA ASP A 35 0.13 -2.58 -11.00
C ASP A 35 -1.26 -2.71 -10.34
N ALA A 36 -2.04 -3.74 -10.68
CA ALA A 36 -3.34 -3.99 -10.06
C ALA A 36 -3.17 -4.69 -8.70
N LEU A 37 -2.21 -5.62 -8.61
CA LEU A 37 -1.79 -6.24 -7.36
C LEU A 37 -1.26 -5.17 -6.39
N ASP A 38 -0.40 -4.28 -6.88
CA ASP A 38 0.24 -3.22 -6.09
C ASP A 38 -0.79 -2.21 -5.57
N ASN A 39 -1.61 -1.64 -6.46
CA ASN A 39 -2.62 -0.66 -6.06
C ASN A 39 -3.68 -1.23 -5.11
N LEU A 40 -4.11 -2.48 -5.33
CA LEU A 40 -5.04 -3.13 -4.40
C LEU A 40 -4.37 -3.40 -3.05
N ALA A 41 -3.12 -3.88 -3.05
CA ALA A 41 -2.39 -4.11 -1.82
C ALA A 41 -2.20 -2.83 -1.00
N TRP A 42 -1.86 -1.72 -1.67
CA TRP A 42 -1.75 -0.41 -1.05
C TRP A 42 -3.06 0.00 -0.37
N LEU A 43 -4.16 -0.03 -1.12
CA LEU A 43 -5.49 0.32 -0.61
C LEU A 43 -5.87 -0.50 0.62
N LEU A 44 -5.69 -1.82 0.57
CA LEU A 44 -6.03 -2.73 1.67
C LEU A 44 -5.12 -2.55 2.90
N ALA A 45 -3.87 -2.10 2.72
CA ALA A 45 -2.91 -1.87 3.80
C ALA A 45 -3.14 -0.54 4.53
N THR A 46 -3.42 0.53 3.79
CA THR A 46 -3.39 1.92 4.32
C THR A 46 -4.77 2.49 4.61
N SER A 47 -5.85 1.88 4.13
CA SER A 47 -7.20 2.40 4.37
C SER A 47 -7.55 2.44 5.87
N ASN A 48 -8.10 3.56 6.32
CA ASN A 48 -8.67 3.72 7.65
C ASN A 48 -10.06 3.08 7.79
N GLU A 49 -10.69 2.73 6.66
CA GLU A 49 -12.04 2.18 6.62
C GLU A 49 -11.99 0.69 6.94
N PRO A 50 -12.59 0.21 8.04
CA PRO A 50 -12.48 -1.20 8.47
C PRO A 50 -12.99 -2.19 7.43
N GLN A 51 -13.93 -1.76 6.58
CA GLN A 51 -14.49 -2.58 5.50
C GLN A 51 -13.58 -2.74 4.29
N LEU A 52 -12.57 -1.87 4.14
CA LEU A 52 -11.54 -1.95 3.11
C LEU A 52 -10.24 -2.52 3.67
N ARG A 53 -9.91 -2.18 4.91
CA ARG A 53 -8.64 -2.55 5.52
C ARG A 53 -8.52 -4.07 5.71
N ASN A 54 -7.61 -4.68 4.96
CA ASN A 54 -7.29 -6.10 5.06
C ASN A 54 -5.78 -6.31 4.94
N PRO A 55 -5.03 -6.18 6.06
CA PRO A 55 -3.56 -6.27 6.04
C PRO A 55 -3.03 -7.63 5.58
N ALA A 56 -3.76 -8.71 5.87
CA ALA A 56 -3.35 -10.05 5.48
C ALA A 56 -3.39 -10.22 3.94
N GLU A 57 -4.48 -9.78 3.32
CA GLU A 57 -4.60 -9.84 1.87
C GLU A 57 -3.67 -8.84 1.17
N ALA A 58 -3.51 -7.64 1.75
CA ALA A 58 -2.53 -6.67 1.28
C ALA A 58 -1.11 -7.28 1.20
N LEU A 59 -0.69 -7.98 2.26
CA LEU A 59 0.63 -8.60 2.31
C LEU A 59 0.79 -9.71 1.26
N ARG A 60 -0.28 -10.48 1.02
CA ARG A 60 -0.29 -11.53 -0.01
C ARG A 60 -0.12 -10.93 -1.41
N LEU A 61 -0.91 -9.92 -1.75
CA LEU A 61 -0.90 -9.25 -3.05
C LEU A 61 0.41 -8.51 -3.30
N ALA A 62 0.90 -7.72 -2.33
CA ALA A 62 2.15 -7.00 -2.45
C ALA A 62 3.35 -7.95 -2.62
N ARG A 63 3.35 -9.09 -1.92
CA ARG A 63 4.40 -10.11 -2.08
C ARG A 63 4.40 -10.69 -3.48
N GLN A 64 3.22 -11.02 -4.02
CA GLN A 64 3.08 -11.53 -5.37
C GLN A 64 3.60 -10.49 -6.40
N ALA A 65 3.23 -9.22 -6.26
CA ALA A 65 3.75 -8.15 -7.11
C ALA A 65 5.28 -8.01 -7.01
N ALA A 66 5.83 -8.09 -5.80
CA ALA A 66 7.27 -8.01 -5.57
C ALA A 66 8.03 -9.18 -6.21
N GLU A 67 7.47 -10.39 -6.16
CA GLU A 67 8.03 -11.59 -6.80
C GLU A 67 8.02 -11.48 -8.33
N LEU A 68 6.89 -11.03 -8.91
CA LEU A 68 6.76 -10.82 -10.36
C LEU A 68 7.72 -9.76 -10.90
N THR A 69 8.03 -8.74 -10.09
CA THR A 69 9.00 -7.70 -10.43
C THR A 69 10.43 -8.04 -10.04
N GLN A 70 10.66 -9.27 -9.55
CA GLN A 70 11.97 -9.73 -9.06
C GLN A 70 12.60 -8.78 -8.02
N TYR A 71 11.75 -8.11 -7.23
CA TYR A 71 12.13 -7.13 -6.22
C TYR A 71 12.93 -5.93 -6.77
N GLN A 72 12.66 -5.52 -8.02
CA GLN A 72 13.37 -4.42 -8.69
C GLN A 72 12.57 -3.11 -8.78
N ARG A 73 11.25 -3.13 -8.52
CA ARG A 73 10.41 -1.92 -8.57
C ARG A 73 10.25 -1.32 -7.18
N TYR A 74 10.79 -0.12 -6.97
CA TYR A 74 10.82 0.51 -5.64
C TYR A 74 9.40 0.76 -5.07
N HIS A 75 8.43 1.16 -5.89
CA HIS A 75 7.04 1.43 -5.45
C HIS A 75 6.40 0.14 -4.91
N VAL A 76 6.54 -0.97 -5.63
CA VAL A 76 6.06 -2.29 -5.18
C VAL A 76 6.70 -2.70 -3.85
N LEU A 77 7.99 -2.41 -3.66
CA LEU A 77 8.66 -2.68 -2.38
C LEU A 77 8.17 -1.77 -1.24
N SER A 78 7.80 -0.52 -1.54
CA SER A 78 7.19 0.36 -0.55
C SER A 78 5.80 -0.13 -0.15
N THR A 79 5.00 -0.60 -1.11
CA THR A 79 3.70 -1.23 -0.82
C THR A 79 3.85 -2.50 0.00
N LEU A 80 4.83 -3.35 -0.32
CA LEU A 80 5.14 -4.54 0.49
C LEU A 80 5.55 -4.16 1.92
N ALA A 81 6.29 -3.06 2.09
CA ALA A 81 6.63 -2.55 3.41
C ALA A 81 5.39 -2.03 4.16
N ALA A 82 4.50 -1.29 3.49
CA ALA A 82 3.26 -0.79 4.06
C ALA A 82 2.35 -1.94 4.51
N ALA A 83 2.18 -2.97 3.68
CA ALA A 83 1.42 -4.16 4.02
C ALA A 83 2.01 -4.93 5.21
N ALA A 84 3.34 -5.09 5.25
CA ALA A 84 4.02 -5.70 6.39
C ALA A 84 3.78 -4.90 7.69
N ALA A 85 3.94 -3.57 7.65
CA ALA A 85 3.67 -2.70 8.79
C ALA A 85 2.20 -2.77 9.24
N ALA A 86 1.25 -2.89 8.31
CA ALA A 86 -0.16 -3.03 8.61
C ALA A 86 -0.48 -4.36 9.33
N THR A 87 0.32 -5.41 9.13
CA THR A 87 0.23 -6.68 9.89
C THR A 87 0.96 -6.64 11.24
N GLY A 88 1.69 -5.55 11.54
CA GLY A 88 2.52 -5.41 12.73
C GLY A 88 3.95 -5.93 12.58
N ASP A 89 4.31 -6.49 11.42
CA ASP A 89 5.69 -6.90 11.12
C ASP A 89 6.54 -5.70 10.68
N PHE A 90 6.88 -4.86 11.65
CA PHE A 90 7.72 -3.68 11.41
C PHE A 90 9.15 -4.03 11.03
N ALA A 91 9.65 -5.22 11.39
CA ALA A 91 10.97 -5.67 10.99
C ALA A 91 11.03 -5.90 9.46
N ALA A 92 10.03 -6.59 8.92
CA ALA A 92 9.89 -6.75 7.47
C ALA A 92 9.60 -5.40 6.78
N ALA A 93 8.77 -4.54 7.38
CA ALA A 93 8.49 -3.21 6.82
C ALA A 93 9.77 -2.37 6.66
N VAL A 94 10.61 -2.30 7.71
CA VAL A 94 11.89 -1.57 7.65
C VAL A 94 12.82 -2.18 6.59
N LYS A 95 12.91 -3.51 6.51
CA LYS A 95 13.73 -4.20 5.50
C LYS A 95 13.32 -3.80 4.07
N TRP A 96 12.04 -3.93 3.74
CA TRP A 96 11.56 -3.67 2.37
C TRP A 96 11.56 -2.19 2.03
N GLN A 97 11.20 -1.32 2.97
CA GLN A 97 11.24 0.12 2.76
C GLN A 97 12.68 0.62 2.58
N THR A 98 13.66 0.05 3.28
CA THR A 98 15.07 0.37 3.06
C THR A 98 15.48 0.04 1.63
N ARG A 99 15.09 -1.14 1.12
CA ARG A 99 15.37 -1.52 -0.26
C ARG A 99 14.66 -0.62 -1.27
N ALA A 100 13.43 -0.18 -1.00
CA ALA A 100 12.73 0.79 -1.82
C ALA A 100 13.50 2.12 -1.90
N VAL A 101 13.99 2.63 -0.77
CA VAL A 101 14.82 3.86 -0.72
C VAL A 101 16.11 3.72 -1.52
N GLU A 102 16.76 2.54 -1.52
CA GLU A 102 17.98 2.28 -2.30
C GLU A 102 17.76 2.29 -3.82
N LEU A 103 16.60 1.81 -4.27
CA LEU A 103 16.26 1.68 -5.69
C LEU A 103 15.60 2.93 -6.27
N ALA A 104 15.05 3.79 -5.42
CA ALA A 104 14.25 4.92 -5.86
C ALA A 104 15.10 6.04 -6.50
N PRO A 105 14.56 6.73 -7.52
CA PRO A 105 15.18 7.95 -8.04
C PRO A 105 15.19 9.06 -6.98
N ALA A 106 16.09 10.03 -7.13
CA ALA A 106 16.33 11.07 -6.14
C ALA A 106 15.06 11.88 -5.74
N GLY A 107 14.11 12.04 -6.68
CA GLY A 107 12.83 12.73 -6.42
C GLY A 107 11.91 12.01 -5.44
N GLU A 108 11.93 10.67 -5.45
CA GLU A 108 11.01 9.84 -4.66
C GLU A 108 11.61 9.41 -3.30
N ALA A 109 12.93 9.48 -3.18
CA ALA A 109 13.65 9.02 -1.99
C ALA A 109 13.23 9.75 -0.70
N ALA A 110 12.75 11.01 -0.78
CA ALA A 110 12.35 11.77 0.40
C ALA A 110 11.10 11.18 1.07
N THR A 111 10.05 10.90 0.29
CA THR A 111 8.80 10.28 0.75
C THR A 111 9.07 8.90 1.34
N LEU A 112 9.84 8.08 0.62
CA LEU A 112 10.19 6.74 1.06
C LEU A 112 11.01 6.73 2.37
N LYS A 113 11.91 7.69 2.56
CA LYS A 113 12.66 7.86 3.81
C LYS A 113 11.76 8.30 4.97
N ALA A 114 10.73 9.11 4.70
CA ALA A 114 9.76 9.50 5.72
C ALA A 114 8.94 8.29 6.20
N ARG A 115 8.47 7.44 5.28
CA ARG A 115 7.80 6.17 5.62
C ARG A 115 8.71 5.23 6.39
N LEU A 116 9.99 5.12 6.00
CA LEU A 116 10.98 4.31 6.73
C LEU A 116 11.09 4.73 8.19
N LYS A 117 11.14 6.04 8.48
CA LYS A 117 11.20 6.55 9.87
C LYS A 117 9.94 6.21 10.67
N ARG A 118 8.76 6.19 10.04
CA ARG A 118 7.50 5.76 10.68
C ARG A 118 7.58 4.29 11.07
N TYR A 119 8.01 3.42 10.16
CA TYR A 119 8.15 1.98 10.44
C TYR A 119 9.19 1.69 11.52
N GLN A 120 10.32 2.42 11.53
CA GLN A 120 11.32 2.32 12.59
C GLN A 120 10.77 2.71 13.97
N SER A 121 9.74 3.54 14.01
CA SER A 121 9.05 3.96 15.23
C SER A 121 7.82 3.10 15.56
N GLY A 122 7.60 1.99 14.83
CA GLY A 122 6.44 1.10 15.03
C GLY A 122 5.11 1.69 14.57
N GLN A 123 5.12 2.64 13.64
CA GLN A 123 3.91 3.28 13.12
C GLN A 123 3.60 2.79 11.70
N SER A 124 2.35 2.36 11.47
CA SER A 124 1.84 2.02 10.13
C SER A 124 1.31 3.26 9.40
N LEU A 125 1.13 3.16 8.08
CA LEU A 125 0.53 4.24 7.28
C LEU A 125 -1.00 4.19 7.38
N GLN A 126 -1.62 5.36 7.20
CA GLN A 126 -3.06 5.56 7.28
C GLN A 126 -3.48 6.61 6.24
N ASN A 127 -4.38 6.26 5.32
CA ASN A 127 -4.89 7.11 4.23
C ASN A 127 -3.79 7.88 3.47
N GLU A 128 -2.69 7.22 3.13
CA GLU A 128 -1.65 7.80 2.26
C GLU A 128 -1.91 7.46 0.79
N THR A 129 -1.46 8.33 -0.12
CA THR A 129 -1.46 8.07 -1.56
C THR A 129 -0.29 7.14 -1.95
N PRO A 130 -0.48 6.26 -2.95
CA PRO A 130 0.62 5.46 -3.53
C PRO A 130 1.75 6.34 -4.08
N ASP A 131 2.92 5.72 -4.31
CA ASP A 131 4.09 6.34 -4.96
C ASP A 131 3.96 6.46 -6.49
#